data_AF-A0A7Y5L054-F1
#
_entry.id   AF-A0A7Y5L054-F1
#
_cell.length_a   1.000
_cell.length_b   1.000
_cell.length_c   1.000
_cell.angle_alpha   90.00
_cell.angle_beta   90.00
_cell.angle_gamma   90.00
#
_symmetry.space_group_name_H-M   'P 1'
#
loop_
_entity.id
_entity.type
_entity.pdbx_description
1 polymer ?
#
loop_
_entity_poly.entity_id
_entity_poly.type
_entity_poly.pdbx_seq_one_letter_code
_entity_poly.pdbx_strand_id
1 'polypeptide(L)'
;MNPKSVFWCERFVSSLVAALALAGCSGVTAPAAPASPSSGRPEIVRQERMVATLPKDAREISFAFQPAVHTPRAMEISSLLRSRLTLAGFRLVDVDAPGCDARLEVDVQPTRSRPDEDQVSLLVSQHGRIIESLVIPVEGPLRSDNATRIGELVDRLSSMPGLAMLAESAAKSAAARRSKLLSAAPEARVEFSILREDELFSSVAVRRCRNSKRVGACDQLRQYLERFPNGSHAEDARAALTLSGAPPRIAE
;
A
#
# COMPACT_ATOMS: atom_id res chain seq x y z
N MET A 1 -9.20 -32.32 -16.02
CA MET A 1 -8.42 -32.65 -14.80
C MET A 1 -7.01 -32.97 -15.22
N ASN A 2 -6.05 -32.10 -14.90
CA ASN A 2 -4.66 -32.24 -15.32
C ASN A 2 -3.76 -31.83 -14.12
N PRO A 3 -3.04 -32.75 -13.47
CA PRO A 3 -2.16 -32.44 -12.35
C PRO A 3 -0.73 -32.28 -12.85
N LYS A 4 -0.24 -31.03 -12.90
CA LYS A 4 1.17 -30.66 -13.09
C LYS A 4 1.36 -29.37 -12.30
N SER A 5 2.31 -29.17 -11.41
CA SER A 5 3.47 -29.93 -10.99
C SER A 5 4.00 -29.17 -9.77
N VAL A 6 4.05 -29.83 -8.62
CA VAL A 6 4.82 -29.42 -7.44
C VAL A 6 6.26 -29.87 -7.72
N PHE A 7 7.25 -28.98 -7.62
CA PHE A 7 8.61 -29.26 -7.11
C PHE A 7 9.58 -28.10 -7.35
N TRP A 8 10.46 -27.90 -6.35
CA TRP A 8 11.80 -27.29 -6.38
C TRP A 8 11.96 -25.77 -6.25
N CYS A 9 12.37 -25.33 -5.05
CA CYS A 9 13.69 -24.72 -4.87
C CYS A 9 14.11 -24.72 -3.38
N GLU A 10 14.50 -25.90 -2.86
CA GLU A 10 15.44 -25.98 -1.75
C GLU A 10 16.83 -26.25 -2.35
N ARG A 11 17.78 -25.33 -2.11
CA ARG A 11 19.25 -25.49 -2.04
C ARG A 11 19.99 -24.29 -2.64
N PHE A 12 20.48 -23.42 -1.76
CA PHE A 12 21.73 -22.67 -1.95
C PHE A 12 22.44 -22.68 -0.59
N VAL A 13 23.14 -23.78 -0.29
CA VAL A 13 24.61 -23.90 -0.36
C VAL A 13 25.31 -22.90 0.55
N SER A 14 25.57 -23.39 1.77
CA SER A 14 26.72 -23.04 2.59
C SER A 14 28.03 -23.13 1.80
N SER A 15 28.82 -22.06 1.78
CA SER A 15 30.28 -22.07 1.96
C SER A 15 30.88 -20.74 1.52
N LEU A 16 31.34 -19.93 2.47
CA LEU A 16 32.67 -19.33 2.33
C LEU A 16 33.29 -19.19 3.72
N VAL A 17 34.38 -19.93 3.91
CA VAL A 17 35.22 -20.02 5.09
C VAL A 17 36.18 -18.83 5.12
N ALA A 18 36.37 -18.32 6.34
CA ALA A 18 37.54 -17.68 6.94
C ALA A 18 38.63 -17.05 6.04
N ALA A 19 38.92 -15.78 6.31
CA ALA A 19 40.19 -15.33 6.92
C ALA A 19 40.36 -13.82 6.69
N LEU A 20 40.59 -13.03 7.73
CA LEU A 20 41.80 -12.22 7.89
C LEU A 20 41.74 -11.29 9.12
N ALA A 21 42.87 -11.30 9.82
CA ALA A 21 43.49 -10.18 10.55
C ALA A 21 42.84 -9.70 11.87
N LEU A 22 43.35 -10.31 12.95
CA LEU A 22 43.70 -9.62 14.19
C LEU A 22 44.54 -8.36 13.88
N ALA A 23 44.01 -7.19 14.20
CA ALA A 23 44.80 -5.98 14.40
C ALA A 23 44.38 -5.35 15.73
N GLY A 24 45.30 -5.32 16.68
CA GLY A 24 45.11 -4.70 17.99
C GLY A 24 44.98 -3.19 17.88
N CYS A 25 44.07 -2.63 18.69
CA CYS A 25 44.04 -1.21 18.99
C CYS A 25 44.30 -1.02 20.49
N SER A 26 45.44 -0.40 20.77
CA SER A 26 45.89 0.08 22.06
C SER A 26 44.88 1.04 22.69
N GLY A 27 44.87 1.05 24.02
CA GLY A 27 44.00 1.87 24.85
C GLY A 27 44.14 3.37 24.57
N VAL A 28 42.99 4.02 24.40
CA VAL A 28 42.84 5.47 24.49
C VAL A 28 42.19 5.77 25.84
N THR A 29 42.95 6.42 26.71
CA THR A 29 42.52 6.95 28.00
C THR A 29 41.46 8.03 27.77
N ALA A 30 40.29 7.86 28.37
CA ALA A 30 39.18 8.80 28.30
C ALA A 30 39.54 10.12 29.02
N PRO A 31 39.36 11.30 28.39
CA PRO A 31 39.41 12.57 29.08
C PRO A 31 38.17 12.76 29.97
N ALA A 32 38.40 13.37 31.13
CA ALA A 32 37.43 13.64 32.17
C ALA A 32 36.19 14.40 31.66
N ALA A 33 35.03 14.00 32.17
CA ALA A 33 33.73 14.57 31.86
C ALA A 33 33.63 16.04 32.31
N PRO A 34 33.21 16.97 31.44
CA PRO A 34 32.80 18.31 31.86
C PRO A 34 31.40 18.26 32.52
N ALA A 35 31.24 19.16 33.50
CA ALA A 35 30.08 19.29 34.37
C ALA A 35 28.73 19.39 33.64
N SER A 36 27.72 18.80 34.27
CA SER A 36 26.32 18.80 33.82
C SER A 36 25.74 20.22 33.69
N PRO A 37 25.25 20.63 32.51
CA PRO A 37 24.43 21.83 32.40
C PRO A 37 23.04 21.58 33.01
N SER A 38 22.58 22.59 33.76
CA SER A 38 21.31 22.64 34.46
C SER A 38 20.11 22.35 33.56
N SER A 39 19.15 21.61 34.13
CA SER A 39 17.81 21.31 33.63
C SER A 39 17.07 22.55 33.12
N GLY A 40 17.21 22.84 31.81
CA GLY A 40 16.26 23.64 31.06
C GLY A 40 15.15 22.73 30.56
N ARG A 41 13.91 22.98 30.98
CA ARG A 41 12.71 22.25 30.53
C ARG A 41 12.59 22.42 29.01
N PRO A 42 12.72 21.35 28.19
CA PRO A 42 12.67 21.50 26.74
C PRO A 42 11.27 21.97 26.34
N GLU A 43 11.22 23.15 25.73
CA GLU A 43 10.03 23.66 25.05
C GLU A 43 9.72 22.67 23.91
N ILE A 44 8.57 22.00 24.00
CA ILE A 44 8.11 21.06 22.98
C ILE A 44 7.70 21.89 21.77
N VAL A 45 8.67 22.21 20.92
CA VAL A 45 8.43 22.77 19.59
C VAL A 45 7.71 21.69 18.80
N ARG A 46 6.40 21.87 18.64
CA ARG A 46 5.53 21.00 17.83
C ARG A 46 5.90 21.26 16.37
N GLN A 47 6.98 20.63 15.92
CA GLN A 47 7.43 20.69 14.54
C GLN A 47 6.39 19.96 13.71
N GLU A 48 5.50 20.73 13.07
CA GLU A 48 4.65 20.25 11.98
C GLU A 48 5.59 19.80 10.87
N ARG A 49 6.01 18.52 10.89
CA ARG A 49 6.72 17.90 9.78
C ARG A 49 5.83 18.06 8.56
N MET A 50 6.25 18.92 7.63
CA MET A 50 5.65 19.01 6.31
C MET A 50 5.69 17.60 5.72
N VAL A 51 4.51 16.98 5.63
CA VAL A 51 4.35 15.66 5.03
C VAL A 51 4.85 15.81 3.59
N ALA A 52 5.95 15.13 3.27
CA ALA A 52 6.48 15.10 1.91
C ALA A 52 5.33 14.66 0.99
N THR A 53 4.81 15.59 0.20
CA THR A 53 3.74 15.28 -0.73
C THR A 53 4.33 14.36 -1.78
N LEU A 54 3.85 13.11 -1.82
CA LEU A 54 4.21 12.17 -2.87
C LEU A 54 4.12 12.85 -4.23
N PRO A 55 5.11 12.66 -5.12
CA PRO A 55 5.02 13.14 -6.49
C PRO A 55 3.70 12.66 -7.07
N LYS A 56 2.99 13.56 -7.76
CA LYS A 56 1.61 13.35 -8.24
C LYS A 56 1.46 12.02 -8.98
N ASP A 57 2.51 11.61 -9.66
CA ASP A 57 2.58 10.43 -10.52
C ASP A 57 2.69 9.11 -9.71
N ALA A 58 3.25 9.14 -8.49
CA ALA A 58 3.35 7.95 -7.63
C ALA A 58 1.98 7.48 -7.12
N ARG A 59 0.96 8.35 -7.14
CA ARG A 59 -0.42 8.01 -6.76
C ARG A 59 -1.15 7.18 -7.82
N GLU A 60 -0.61 7.10 -9.03
CA GLU A 60 -1.21 6.32 -10.13
C GLU A 60 -0.83 4.84 -10.09
N ILE A 61 0.23 4.47 -9.34
CA ILE A 61 0.67 3.08 -9.24
C ILE A 61 -0.32 2.28 -8.40
N SER A 62 -0.80 1.19 -8.97
CA SER A 62 -1.51 0.14 -8.23
C SER A 62 -0.57 -0.95 -7.74
N PHE A 63 -0.58 -1.19 -6.42
CA PHE A 63 0.22 -2.26 -5.80
C PHE A 63 -0.68 -3.41 -5.33
N ALA A 64 -0.37 -4.63 -5.78
CA ALA A 64 -0.85 -5.85 -5.13
C ALA A 64 -0.16 -6.00 -3.78
N PHE A 65 -0.87 -5.74 -2.68
CA PHE A 65 -0.31 -5.77 -1.32
C PHE A 65 -0.42 -7.17 -0.71
N GLN A 66 0.71 -7.84 -0.52
CA GLN A 66 0.77 -9.15 0.12
C GLN A 66 1.25 -9.02 1.57
N PRO A 67 0.36 -9.18 2.57
CA PRO A 67 0.71 -9.07 3.98
C PRO A 67 1.52 -10.28 4.47
N ALA A 68 2.37 -10.06 5.47
CA ALA A 68 2.94 -11.13 6.26
C ALA A 68 1.85 -11.69 7.21
N VAL A 69 1.55 -12.98 7.09
CA VAL A 69 0.47 -13.64 7.87
C VAL A 69 0.97 -14.72 8.82
N HIS A 70 2.29 -14.84 8.98
CA HIS A 70 2.91 -15.93 9.73
C HIS A 70 2.75 -15.79 11.25
N THR A 71 2.55 -14.58 11.77
CA THR A 71 2.35 -14.31 13.20
C THR A 71 1.27 -13.24 13.43
N PRO A 72 0.60 -13.20 14.59
CA PRO A 72 -0.34 -12.14 14.93
C PRO A 72 0.29 -10.73 14.84
N ARG A 73 1.56 -10.61 15.25
CA ARG A 73 2.33 -9.34 15.17
C ARG A 73 2.57 -8.93 13.72
N ALA A 74 2.90 -9.86 12.84
CA ALA A 74 3.05 -9.61 11.41
C ALA A 74 1.75 -9.13 10.76
N MET A 75 0.60 -9.67 11.16
CA MET A 75 -0.72 -9.20 10.70
C MET A 75 -1.00 -7.77 11.14
N GLU A 76 -0.69 -7.42 12.39
CA GLU A 76 -0.91 -6.06 12.90
C GLU A 76 0.00 -5.04 12.22
N ILE A 77 1.29 -5.35 12.06
CA ILE A 77 2.23 -4.51 11.32
C ILE A 77 1.77 -4.35 9.87
N SER A 78 1.33 -5.42 9.21
CA SER A 78 0.81 -5.37 7.84
C SER A 78 -0.45 -4.51 7.73
N SER A 79 -1.35 -4.58 8.72
CA SER A 79 -2.56 -3.75 8.78
C SER A 79 -2.23 -2.26 8.94
N LEU A 80 -1.31 -1.95 9.85
CA LEU A 80 -0.85 -0.57 10.10
C LEU A 80 -0.10 0.00 8.89
N LEU A 81 0.75 -0.80 8.25
CA LEU A 81 1.44 -0.44 7.03
C LEU A 81 0.46 -0.18 5.87
N ARG A 82 -0.52 -1.08 5.67
CA ARG A 82 -1.59 -0.89 4.67
C ARG A 82 -2.33 0.43 4.90
N SER A 83 -2.73 0.71 6.15
CA SER A 83 -3.39 1.97 6.51
C SER A 83 -2.52 3.19 6.20
N ARG A 84 -1.23 3.17 6.54
CA ARG A 84 -0.29 4.28 6.30
C ARG A 84 0.00 4.50 4.82
N LEU A 85 0.16 3.44 4.05
CA LEU A 85 0.32 3.52 2.59
C LEU A 85 -0.94 4.13 1.94
N THR A 86 -2.13 3.71 2.34
CA THR A 86 -3.38 4.31 1.84
C THR A 86 -3.48 5.79 2.21
N LEU A 87 -3.11 6.18 3.45
CA LEU A 87 -3.08 7.58 3.89
C LEU A 87 -2.06 8.42 3.11
N ALA A 88 -0.92 7.83 2.74
CA ALA A 88 0.08 8.48 1.89
C ALA A 88 -0.40 8.62 0.43
N GLY A 89 -1.45 7.89 0.04
CA GLY A 89 -2.07 7.99 -1.29
C GLY A 89 -1.69 6.86 -2.24
N PHE A 90 -1.08 5.78 -1.75
CA PHE A 90 -0.84 4.57 -2.54
C PHE A 90 -2.15 3.83 -2.81
N ARG A 91 -2.35 3.40 -4.07
CA ARG A 91 -3.49 2.55 -4.44
C ARG A 91 -3.14 1.09 -4.21
N LEU A 92 -3.64 0.53 -3.12
CA LEU A 92 -3.46 -0.90 -2.81
C LEU A 92 -4.65 -1.68 -3.37
N VAL A 93 -4.36 -2.76 -4.10
CA VAL A 93 -5.34 -3.71 -4.61
C VAL A 93 -5.10 -5.09 -4.00
N ASP A 94 -6.08 -5.97 -4.10
CA ASP A 94 -5.94 -7.35 -3.66
C ASP A 94 -4.87 -8.08 -4.49
N VAL A 95 -4.22 -9.07 -3.88
CA VAL A 95 -3.08 -9.79 -4.49
C VAL A 95 -3.43 -10.45 -5.82
N ASP A 96 -4.68 -10.91 -5.94
CA ASP A 96 -5.19 -11.59 -7.14
C ASP A 96 -5.88 -10.64 -8.12
N ALA A 97 -5.90 -9.33 -7.84
CA ALA A 97 -6.53 -8.35 -8.71
C ALA A 97 -5.76 -8.27 -10.04
N PRO A 98 -6.43 -8.49 -11.19
CA PRO A 98 -5.78 -8.36 -12.49
C PRO A 98 -5.37 -6.91 -12.73
N GLY A 99 -4.21 -6.72 -13.34
CA GLY A 99 -3.76 -5.41 -13.82
C GLY A 99 -3.11 -4.50 -12.78
N CYS A 100 -2.61 -5.04 -11.66
CA CYS A 100 -1.68 -4.31 -10.80
C CYS A 100 -0.37 -3.97 -11.55
N ASP A 101 0.21 -2.81 -11.25
CA ASP A 101 1.45 -2.35 -11.90
C ASP A 101 2.69 -2.94 -11.23
N ALA A 102 2.60 -3.20 -9.92
CA ALA A 102 3.64 -3.79 -9.10
C ALA A 102 3.03 -4.63 -7.96
N ARG A 103 3.88 -5.44 -7.33
CA ARG A 103 3.58 -6.17 -6.11
C ARG A 103 4.42 -5.60 -4.98
N LEU A 104 3.77 -5.38 -3.83
CA LEU A 104 4.43 -5.00 -2.59
C LEU A 104 4.29 -6.17 -1.61
N GLU A 105 5.37 -6.92 -1.44
CA GLU A 105 5.44 -8.02 -0.49
C GLU A 105 6.00 -7.48 0.83
N VAL A 106 5.29 -7.79 1.91
CA VAL A 106 5.68 -7.45 3.27
C VAL A 106 6.06 -8.75 3.95
N ASP A 107 7.27 -8.80 4.48
CA ASP A 107 7.73 -9.89 5.32
C ASP A 107 8.15 -9.35 6.68
N VAL A 108 7.79 -10.08 7.74
CA VAL A 108 8.07 -9.70 9.12
C VAL A 108 8.69 -10.91 9.79
N GLN A 109 9.99 -10.83 10.04
CA GLN A 109 10.77 -11.91 10.65
C GLN A 109 11.33 -11.48 12.00
N PRO A 110 11.37 -12.36 13.02
CA PRO A 110 12.10 -12.06 14.24
C PRO A 110 13.60 -11.98 13.94
N THR A 111 14.29 -10.99 14.54
CA THR A 111 15.72 -10.81 14.35
C THR A 111 16.48 -11.87 15.13
N ARG A 112 17.38 -12.62 14.46
CA ARG A 112 18.16 -13.70 15.13
C ARG A 112 18.99 -13.20 16.31
N SER A 113 19.51 -11.98 16.22
CA SER A 113 20.36 -11.38 17.24
C SER A 113 19.58 -10.86 18.45
N ARG A 114 18.28 -10.58 18.29
CA ARG A 114 17.43 -9.91 19.28
C ARG A 114 15.98 -10.40 19.14
N PRO A 115 15.53 -11.36 19.97
CA PRO A 115 14.23 -12.00 19.81
C PRO A 115 13.03 -11.05 20.01
N ASP A 116 13.25 -9.90 20.66
CA ASP A 116 12.22 -8.87 20.88
C ASP A 116 12.10 -7.89 19.70
N GLU A 117 13.00 -7.97 18.72
CA GLU A 117 13.10 -7.07 17.58
C GLU A 117 12.62 -7.77 16.31
N ASP A 118 11.61 -7.22 15.65
CA ASP A 118 11.17 -7.71 14.36
C ASP A 118 11.90 -6.95 13.25
N GLN A 119 12.26 -7.66 12.20
CA GLN A 119 12.75 -7.09 10.97
C GLN A 119 11.61 -7.06 9.97
N VAL A 120 11.22 -5.86 9.53
CA VAL A 120 10.24 -5.67 8.46
C VAL A 120 10.99 -5.49 7.15
N SER A 121 10.75 -6.40 6.22
CA SER A 121 11.27 -6.36 4.86
C SER A 121 10.12 -6.00 3.91
N LEU A 122 10.31 -4.96 3.12
CA LEU A 122 9.44 -4.61 2.00
C LEU A 122 10.15 -4.93 0.70
N LEU A 123 9.49 -5.70 -0.13
CA LEU A 123 9.97 -6.05 -1.46
C LEU A 123 9.00 -5.50 -2.48
N VAL A 124 9.49 -4.60 -3.34
CA VAL A 124 8.73 -4.12 -4.49
C VAL A 124 9.17 -4.91 -5.70
N SER A 125 8.24 -5.63 -6.33
CA SER A 125 8.51 -6.39 -7.53
C SER A 125 7.56 -6.06 -8.67
N GLN A 126 8.03 -6.19 -9.90
CA GLN A 126 7.24 -6.02 -11.12
C GLN A 126 7.55 -7.18 -12.07
N HIS A 127 6.51 -7.88 -12.51
CA HIS A 127 6.65 -9.09 -13.36
C HIS A 127 7.65 -10.13 -12.80
N GLY A 128 7.65 -10.32 -11.47
CA GLY A 128 8.54 -11.26 -10.78
C GLY A 128 9.99 -10.79 -10.63
N ARG A 129 10.33 -9.57 -11.06
CA ARG A 129 11.65 -8.97 -10.84
C ARG A 129 11.58 -8.02 -9.66
N ILE A 130 12.50 -8.18 -8.70
CA ILE A 130 12.65 -7.25 -7.58
C ILE A 130 13.23 -5.95 -8.12
N ILE A 131 12.52 -4.84 -7.88
CA ILE A 131 12.96 -3.49 -8.25
C ILE A 131 13.64 -2.83 -7.05
N GLU A 132 13.01 -2.92 -5.88
CA GLU A 132 13.50 -2.32 -4.65
C GLU A 132 13.30 -3.27 -3.48
N SER A 133 14.21 -3.20 -2.52
CA SER A 133 14.12 -3.92 -1.25
C SER A 133 14.48 -2.97 -0.11
N LEU A 134 13.57 -2.83 0.85
CA LEU A 134 13.77 -2.04 2.05
C LEU A 134 13.67 -2.93 3.26
N VAL A 135 14.72 -2.95 4.08
CA VAL A 135 14.74 -3.72 5.31
C VAL A 135 14.94 -2.77 6.47
N ILE A 136 13.99 -2.75 7.41
CA ILE A 136 14.03 -1.86 8.58
C ILE A 136 13.76 -2.67 9.86
N PRO A 137 14.59 -2.50 10.89
CA PRO A 137 14.30 -3.04 12.21
C PRO A 137 13.17 -2.27 12.89
N VAL A 138 12.22 -3.01 13.45
CA VAL A 138 11.13 -2.52 14.29
C VAL A 138 11.32 -3.10 15.69
N GLU A 139 11.81 -2.24 16.59
CA GLU A 139 12.10 -2.63 17.97
C GLU A 139 10.82 -2.76 18.80
N GLY A 140 10.70 -3.86 19.54
CA GLY A 140 9.84 -3.96 20.71
C GLY A 140 8.34 -4.25 20.45
N PRO A 141 7.60 -4.63 21.51
CA PRO A 141 6.16 -4.89 21.43
C PRO A 141 5.44 -3.66 20.90
N LEU A 142 4.30 -3.85 20.21
CA LEU A 142 3.49 -2.81 19.56
C LEU A 142 3.10 -1.68 20.52
N ARG A 143 4.01 -0.73 20.69
CA ARG A 143 3.83 0.53 21.41
C ARG A 143 3.59 1.63 20.38
N SER A 144 3.17 2.80 20.86
CA SER A 144 2.94 4.02 20.07
C SER A 144 4.04 4.34 19.06
N ASP A 145 5.27 3.90 19.33
CA ASP A 145 6.46 4.19 18.54
C ASP A 145 6.48 3.46 17.19
N ASN A 146 5.73 2.35 17.06
CA ASN A 146 5.64 1.60 15.80
C ASN A 146 4.92 2.39 14.72
N ALA A 147 3.93 3.21 15.08
CA ALA A 147 3.24 4.07 14.12
C ALA A 147 4.19 5.10 13.50
N THR A 148 5.13 5.62 14.30
CA THR A 148 6.16 6.55 13.83
C THR A 148 7.16 5.84 12.92
N ARG A 149 7.70 4.69 13.32
CA ARG A 149 8.64 3.92 12.50
C ARG A 149 8.04 3.44 11.18
N ILE A 150 6.79 2.98 11.20
CA ILE A 150 6.07 2.60 9.98
C ILE A 150 5.84 3.84 9.10
N GLY A 151 5.56 5.00 9.69
CA GLY A 151 5.53 6.28 8.96
C GLY A 151 6.85 6.56 8.25
N GLU A 152 7.98 6.47 8.96
CA GLU A 152 9.31 6.66 8.38
C GLU A 152 9.63 5.65 7.27
N LEU A 153 9.18 4.41 7.43
CA LEU A 153 9.32 3.37 6.41
C LEU A 153 8.49 3.70 5.15
N VAL A 154 7.27 4.21 5.30
CA VAL A 154 6.45 4.69 4.17
C VAL A 154 7.07 5.91 3.50
N ASP A 155 7.63 6.85 4.28
CA ASP A 155 8.31 8.04 3.75
C ASP A 155 9.57 7.64 2.95
N ARG A 156 10.37 6.69 3.48
CA ARG A 156 11.54 6.14 2.79
C ARG A 156 11.15 5.44 1.51
N LEU A 157 10.14 4.57 1.57
CA LEU A 157 9.60 3.89 0.39
C LEU A 157 9.18 4.91 -0.68
N SER A 158 8.43 5.94 -0.30
CA SER A 158 7.98 7.01 -1.19
C SER A 158 9.10 7.83 -1.83
N SER A 159 10.28 7.83 -1.21
CA SER A 159 11.47 8.57 -1.67
C SER A 159 12.41 7.70 -2.51
N MET A 160 12.07 6.43 -2.78
CA MET A 160 12.93 5.53 -3.54
C MET A 160 12.94 5.88 -5.04
N PRO A 161 14.13 5.99 -5.68
CA PRO A 161 14.24 6.24 -7.11
C PRO A 161 13.53 5.17 -7.97
N GLY A 162 13.60 3.90 -7.56
CA GLY A 162 12.93 2.81 -8.27
C GLY A 162 11.41 2.97 -8.34
N LEU A 163 10.77 3.58 -7.33
CA LEU A 163 9.34 3.86 -7.38
C LEU A 163 8.98 4.98 -8.35
N ALA A 164 9.82 6.01 -8.47
CA ALA A 164 9.60 7.06 -9.46
C ALA A 164 9.68 6.51 -10.89
N MET A 165 10.68 5.66 -11.16
CA MET A 165 10.79 4.97 -12.45
C MET A 165 9.59 4.04 -12.73
N LEU A 166 9.11 3.35 -11.70
CA LEU A 166 7.93 2.50 -11.82
C LEU A 166 6.66 3.31 -12.09
N ALA A 167 6.49 4.47 -11.43
CA ALA A 167 5.38 5.39 -11.65
C ALA A 167 5.34 5.85 -13.10
N GLU A 168 6.48 6.27 -13.65
CA GLU A 168 6.58 6.71 -15.03
C GLU A 168 6.25 5.58 -16.02
N SER A 169 6.75 4.37 -15.76
CA SER A 169 6.47 3.17 -16.57
C SER A 169 4.98 2.79 -16.53
N ALA A 170 4.37 2.84 -15.35
CA ALA A 170 2.94 2.59 -15.15
C ALA A 170 2.09 3.63 -15.90
N ALA A 171 2.41 4.92 -15.77
CA ALA A 171 1.73 6.00 -16.47
C ALA A 171 1.81 5.86 -18.01
N LYS A 172 2.99 5.55 -18.55
CA LYS A 172 3.17 5.26 -19.98
C LYS A 172 2.35 4.06 -20.44
N SER A 173 2.34 2.99 -19.65
CA SER A 173 1.57 1.78 -19.93
C SER A 173 0.07 2.04 -19.89
N ALA A 174 -0.42 2.82 -18.92
CA ALA A 174 -1.82 3.23 -18.81
C ALA A 174 -2.25 4.11 -19.99
N ALA A 175 -1.40 5.08 -20.38
CA ALA A 175 -1.64 5.93 -21.55
C ALA A 175 -1.69 5.11 -22.85
N ALA A 176 -0.78 4.15 -23.03
CA ALA A 176 -0.77 3.25 -24.18
C ALA A 176 -2.02 2.35 -24.23
N ARG A 177 -2.42 1.78 -23.10
CA ARG A 177 -3.67 1.00 -22.99
C ARG A 177 -4.87 1.86 -23.35
N ARG A 178 -4.96 3.07 -22.81
CA ARG A 178 -6.04 4.02 -23.12
C ARG A 178 -6.08 4.40 -24.60
N SER A 179 -4.93 4.68 -25.21
CA SER A 179 -4.82 4.97 -26.64
C SER A 179 -5.28 3.78 -27.49
N LYS A 180 -4.80 2.57 -27.16
CA LYS A 180 -5.22 1.32 -27.83
C LYS A 180 -6.73 1.12 -27.75
N LEU A 181 -7.32 1.38 -26.58
CA LEU A 181 -8.75 1.23 -26.34
C LEU A 181 -9.58 2.27 -27.10
N LEU A 182 -9.07 3.50 -27.22
CA LEU A 182 -9.67 4.53 -28.06
C LEU A 182 -9.55 4.21 -29.55
N SER A 183 -8.47 3.57 -30.00
CA SER A 183 -8.33 3.14 -31.39
C SER A 183 -9.08 1.86 -31.75
N ALA A 184 -9.51 1.08 -30.75
CA ALA A 184 -10.27 -0.13 -30.98
C ALA A 184 -11.62 0.19 -31.65
N ALA A 185 -12.11 -0.75 -32.47
CA ALA A 185 -13.38 -0.65 -33.18
C ALA A 185 -14.52 -0.23 -32.23
N PRO A 186 -15.54 0.48 -32.72
CA PRO A 186 -16.63 1.00 -31.89
C PRO A 186 -17.30 -0.07 -31.02
N GLU A 187 -17.32 -1.32 -31.45
CA GLU A 187 -17.83 -2.47 -30.68
C GLU A 187 -17.06 -2.68 -29.36
N ALA A 188 -15.73 -2.60 -29.39
CA ALA A 188 -14.90 -2.72 -28.18
C ALA A 188 -15.08 -1.54 -27.20
N ARG A 189 -15.53 -0.37 -27.70
CA ARG A 189 -15.84 0.79 -26.85
C ARG A 189 -17.12 0.59 -26.04
N VAL A 190 -18.11 -0.13 -26.62
CA VAL A 190 -19.35 -0.48 -25.92
C VAL A 190 -19.06 -1.45 -24.79
N GLU A 191 -18.29 -2.51 -25.06
CA GLU A 191 -17.93 -3.53 -24.07
C GLU A 191 -17.15 -2.92 -22.89
N PHE A 192 -16.21 -2.01 -23.15
CA PHE A 192 -15.48 -1.32 -22.08
C PHE A 192 -16.36 -0.38 -21.25
N SER A 193 -17.36 0.25 -21.88
CA SER A 193 -18.30 1.11 -21.16
C SER A 193 -19.14 0.28 -20.18
N ILE A 194 -19.59 -0.91 -20.60
CA ILE A 194 -20.30 -1.87 -19.75
C ILE A 194 -19.43 -2.32 -18.57
N LEU A 195 -18.18 -2.72 -18.82
CA LEU A 195 -17.25 -3.15 -17.76
C LEU A 195 -16.99 -2.03 -16.73
N ARG A 196 -16.88 -0.78 -17.19
CA ARG A 196 -16.67 0.37 -16.32
C ARG A 196 -17.91 0.73 -15.51
N GLU A 197 -19.10 0.56 -16.09
CA GLU A 197 -20.38 0.68 -15.37
C GLU A 197 -20.48 -0.38 -14.26
N ASP A 198 -20.13 -1.63 -14.57
CA ASP A 198 -20.14 -2.75 -13.61
C ASP A 198 -19.15 -2.53 -12.46
N GLU A 199 -17.95 -1.97 -12.72
CA GLU A 199 -16.97 -1.68 -11.66
C GLU A 199 -17.48 -0.62 -10.67
N LEU A 200 -18.22 0.39 -11.17
CA LEU A 200 -18.80 1.45 -10.34
C LEU A 200 -20.12 1.03 -9.69
N PHE A 201 -20.81 0.05 -10.26
CA PHE A 201 -22.03 -0.53 -9.72
C PHE A 201 -21.74 -1.73 -8.81
N SER A 202 -21.80 -1.53 -7.49
CA SER A 202 -21.63 -2.62 -6.53
C SER A 202 -22.98 -3.10 -5.99
N SER A 203 -23.27 -4.41 -6.15
CA SER A 203 -24.44 -5.04 -5.51
C SER A 203 -24.41 -4.91 -3.98
N VAL A 204 -23.23 -4.79 -3.39
CA VAL A 204 -23.05 -4.50 -1.96
C VAL A 204 -23.50 -3.07 -1.63
N ALA A 205 -23.21 -2.09 -2.50
CA ALA A 205 -23.69 -0.72 -2.35
C ALA A 205 -25.22 -0.65 -2.41
N VAL A 206 -25.85 -1.43 -3.30
CA VAL A 206 -27.33 -1.55 -3.36
C VAL A 206 -27.90 -2.05 -2.05
N ARG A 207 -27.38 -3.17 -1.53
CA ARG A 207 -27.83 -3.73 -0.24
C ARG A 207 -27.59 -2.76 0.92
N ARG A 208 -26.44 -2.10 0.94
CA ARG A 208 -26.08 -1.11 1.97
C ARG A 208 -27.03 0.08 1.94
N CYS A 209 -27.34 0.62 0.77
CA CYS A 209 -28.27 1.73 0.62
C CYS A 209 -29.69 1.33 1.07
N ARG A 210 -30.20 0.16 0.65
CA ARG A 210 -31.54 -0.31 1.03
C ARG A 210 -31.70 -0.52 2.54
N ASN A 211 -30.67 -1.02 3.22
CA ASN A 211 -30.78 -1.46 4.61
C ASN A 211 -30.27 -0.43 5.65
N SER A 212 -29.60 0.63 5.22
CA SER A 212 -28.95 1.56 6.15
C SER A 212 -29.73 2.86 6.33
N LYS A 213 -29.95 3.25 7.59
CA LYS A 213 -30.50 4.57 7.96
C LYS A 213 -29.42 5.66 8.05
N ARG A 214 -28.15 5.33 7.80
CA ARG A 214 -27.05 6.30 7.92
C ARG A 214 -27.04 7.27 6.74
N VAL A 215 -26.89 8.55 7.05
CA VAL A 215 -26.59 9.60 6.07
C VAL A 215 -25.31 9.21 5.34
N GLY A 216 -25.38 9.05 4.01
CA GLY A 216 -24.26 8.68 3.14
C GLY A 216 -24.20 7.21 2.69
N ALA A 217 -25.05 6.33 3.23
CA ALA A 217 -25.05 4.92 2.82
C ALA A 217 -25.38 4.68 1.33
N CYS A 218 -26.02 5.66 0.69
CA CYS A 218 -26.40 5.64 -0.71
C CYS A 218 -25.51 6.51 -1.62
N ASP A 219 -24.42 7.10 -1.11
CA ASP A 219 -23.60 8.04 -1.88
C ASP A 219 -22.96 7.40 -3.10
N GLN A 220 -22.56 6.13 -3.02
CA GLN A 220 -22.02 5.39 -4.17
C GLN A 220 -23.05 5.26 -5.30
N LEU A 221 -24.33 4.99 -4.99
CA LEU A 221 -25.39 4.91 -6.00
C LEU A 221 -25.72 6.26 -6.61
N ARG A 222 -25.66 7.34 -5.83
CA ARG A 222 -25.83 8.71 -6.35
C ARG A 222 -24.73 9.06 -7.34
N GLN A 223 -23.47 8.82 -6.97
CA GLN A 223 -22.33 9.03 -7.86
C GLN A 223 -22.40 8.16 -9.12
N TYR A 224 -22.92 6.94 -9.02
CA TYR A 224 -23.19 6.09 -10.19
C TYR A 224 -24.21 6.75 -11.13
N LEU A 225 -25.37 7.17 -10.61
CA LEU A 225 -26.42 7.82 -11.43
C LEU A 225 -26.02 9.18 -12.01
N GLU A 226 -25.16 9.93 -11.34
CA GLU A 226 -24.60 11.18 -11.88
C GLU A 226 -23.71 10.91 -13.11
N ARG A 227 -22.96 9.80 -13.10
CA ARG A 227 -22.05 9.44 -14.22
C ARG A 227 -22.76 8.68 -15.33
N PHE A 228 -23.72 7.82 -14.98
CA PHE A 228 -24.43 6.94 -15.90
C PHE A 228 -25.95 7.05 -15.68
N PRO A 229 -26.56 8.20 -16.02
CA PRO A 229 -27.99 8.39 -15.82
C PRO A 229 -28.82 7.37 -16.62
N ASN A 230 -28.30 6.87 -17.73
CA ASN A 230 -28.95 5.86 -18.56
C ASN A 230 -28.16 4.54 -18.62
N GLY A 231 -27.30 4.29 -17.63
CA GLY A 231 -26.51 3.06 -17.54
C GLY A 231 -27.39 1.82 -17.34
N SER A 232 -26.82 0.65 -17.60
CA SER A 232 -27.56 -0.63 -17.53
C SER A 232 -28.17 -0.90 -16.14
N HIS A 233 -27.56 -0.38 -15.07
CA HIS A 233 -28.02 -0.52 -13.69
C HIS A 233 -28.71 0.73 -13.11
N ALA A 234 -29.02 1.73 -13.96
CA ALA A 234 -29.60 2.98 -13.49
C ALA A 234 -30.99 2.80 -12.87
N GLU A 235 -31.81 1.88 -13.39
CA GLU A 235 -33.12 1.57 -12.83
C GLU A 235 -33.00 0.98 -11.41
N ASP A 236 -32.11 -0.01 -11.23
CA ASP A 236 -31.85 -0.66 -9.94
C ASP A 236 -31.32 0.33 -8.89
N ALA A 237 -30.40 1.21 -9.31
CA ALA A 237 -29.84 2.25 -8.44
C ALA A 237 -30.92 3.24 -7.99
N ARG A 238 -31.79 3.70 -8.90
CA ARG A 238 -32.92 4.57 -8.57
C ARG A 238 -33.90 3.88 -7.62
N ALA A 239 -34.27 2.63 -7.91
CA ALA A 239 -35.16 1.85 -7.06
C ALA A 239 -34.60 1.70 -5.64
N ALA A 240 -33.30 1.44 -5.49
CA ALA A 240 -32.65 1.35 -4.20
C ALA A 240 -32.66 2.68 -3.43
N LEU A 241 -32.44 3.82 -4.11
CA LEU A 241 -32.54 5.14 -3.50
C LEU A 241 -33.96 5.42 -2.99
N THR A 242 -34.98 5.15 -3.82
CA THR A 242 -36.38 5.33 -3.44
C THR A 242 -36.75 4.47 -2.23
N LEU A 243 -36.37 3.19 -2.21
CA LEU A 243 -36.66 2.28 -1.11
C LEU A 243 -35.97 2.66 0.20
N SER A 244 -34.76 3.24 0.13
CA SER A 244 -34.04 3.69 1.32
C SER A 244 -34.68 4.89 2.03
N GLY A 245 -35.60 5.59 1.36
CA GLY A 245 -36.16 6.86 1.84
C GLY A 245 -35.12 7.98 1.91
N ALA A 246 -33.95 7.80 1.31
CA ALA A 246 -32.90 8.81 1.32
C ALA A 246 -33.31 9.99 0.42
N PRO A 247 -33.32 11.24 0.92
CA PRO A 247 -33.68 12.39 0.11
C PRO A 247 -32.67 12.60 -1.03
N PRO A 248 -33.09 13.20 -2.15
CA PRO A 248 -32.16 13.65 -3.19
C PRO A 248 -31.17 14.65 -2.59
N ARG A 249 -29.89 14.59 -2.99
CA ARG A 249 -28.94 15.67 -2.66
C ARG A 249 -29.39 16.87 -3.47
N ILE A 250 -29.86 17.91 -2.80
CA ILE A 250 -29.96 19.23 -3.40
C ILE A 250 -28.51 19.69 -3.58
N ALA A 251 -28.09 19.97 -4.82
CA ALA A 251 -26.75 20.47 -5.06
C ALA A 251 -26.58 21.80 -4.31
N GLU A 252 -25.65 21.86 -3.37
CA GLU A 252 -25.20 23.09 -2.72
C GLU A 252 -24.18 23.84 -3.59
#